data_AF-A0AAD3ATN8-F1
#
_entry.id   AF-A0AAD3ATN8-F1
#
_cell.length_a   1.000
_cell.length_b   1.000
_cell.length_c   1.000
_cell.angle_alpha   90.00
_cell.angle_beta   90.00
_cell.angle_gamma   90.00
#
_symmetry.space_group_name_H-M   'P 1'
#
loop_
_entity.id
_entity.type
_entity.pdbx_description
1 polymer ?
#
loop_
_entity_poly.entity_id
_entity_poly.type
_entity_poly.pdbx_seq_one_letter_code
_entity_poly.pdbx_strand_id
1 'polypeptide(L)'
;MHDANGFGSFNEAGQLIEVEFEGKKGLYSHIMLLDNLPSIAAGREIWGFPKKYAHPTLTVDSDTLLGTVKYNSVDVAFGTMGYKYQELDKDAIKKALEETPNFLLKTIPHVNGRDVSICQLVKYHVKDITVKGAWTGPVDLQVFNHVQAALHHLPVLEIVKGFHFIADVTLGFGEVVFDYLK
;
A
#
# COMPACT_ATOMS: atom_id res chain seq x y z
N MET A 1 -10.52 1.11 1.32
CA MET A 1 -11.27 -0.12 0.98
C MET A 1 -12.69 0.01 1.51
N HIS A 2 -13.65 0.36 0.64
CA HIS A 2 -15.02 0.69 1.10
C HIS A 2 -15.84 -0.55 1.50
N ASP A 3 -15.61 -1.69 0.86
CA ASP A 3 -16.32 -2.94 1.11
C ASP A 3 -15.38 -4.13 0.81
N ALA A 4 -14.81 -4.74 1.85
CA ALA A 4 -13.86 -5.84 1.71
C ALA A 4 -14.39 -7.10 2.41
N ASN A 5 -14.68 -8.14 1.61
CA ASN A 5 -15.18 -9.43 2.10
C ASN A 5 -14.31 -9.99 3.24
N GLY A 6 -14.94 -10.25 4.39
CA GLY A 6 -14.26 -10.78 5.59
C GLY A 6 -13.49 -9.77 6.43
N PHE A 7 -13.21 -8.56 5.91
CA PHE A 7 -12.47 -7.51 6.62
C PHE A 7 -13.31 -6.27 6.97
N GLY A 8 -14.41 -6.04 6.27
CA GLY A 8 -15.30 -4.89 6.45
C GLY A 8 -14.87 -3.66 5.66
N SER A 9 -15.12 -2.47 6.20
CA SER A 9 -14.77 -1.18 5.60
C SER A 9 -13.63 -0.53 6.36
N PHE A 10 -12.59 -0.08 5.64
CA PHE A 10 -11.38 0.46 6.25
C PHE A 10 -10.56 1.32 5.29
N ASN A 11 -9.63 2.10 5.82
CA ASN A 11 -8.69 2.89 5.04
C ASN A 11 -7.26 2.36 5.19
N GLU A 12 -6.45 2.60 4.15
CA GLU A 12 -5.07 2.18 4.10
C GLU A 12 -4.24 3.24 3.40
N ALA A 13 -3.06 3.54 3.95
CA ALA A 13 -2.05 4.39 3.35
C ALA A 13 -0.67 3.73 3.54
N GLY A 14 0.31 4.04 2.71
CA GLY A 14 1.62 3.43 2.83
C GLY A 14 2.61 3.87 1.77
N GLN A 15 3.80 3.29 1.81
CA GLN A 15 4.84 3.47 0.80
C GLN A 15 5.10 2.13 0.11
N LEU A 16 5.08 2.16 -1.21
CA LEU A 16 5.54 1.09 -2.07
C LEU A 16 6.76 1.62 -2.84
N ILE A 17 7.76 0.76 -3.04
CA ILE A 17 9.01 1.10 -3.72
C ILE A 17 9.11 0.25 -4.98
N GLU A 18 9.41 0.88 -6.12
CA GLU A 18 9.72 0.15 -7.35
C GLU A 18 11.03 -0.64 -7.16
N VAL A 19 10.98 -1.94 -7.42
CA VAL A 19 12.10 -2.87 -7.26
C VAL A 19 12.21 -3.79 -8.47
N GLU A 20 13.32 -4.51 -8.57
CA GLU A 20 13.51 -5.57 -9.55
C GLU A 20 13.94 -6.86 -8.83
N PHE A 21 13.30 -7.98 -9.18
CA PHE A 21 13.67 -9.31 -8.69
C PHE A 21 13.74 -10.26 -9.90
N GLU A 22 14.88 -10.92 -10.09
CA GLU A 22 15.13 -11.83 -11.22
C GLU A 22 14.78 -11.22 -12.59
N GLY A 23 15.18 -9.96 -12.81
CA GLY A 23 14.93 -9.25 -14.07
C GLY A 23 13.49 -8.74 -14.25
N LYS A 24 12.61 -8.92 -13.26
CA LYS A 24 11.22 -8.47 -13.30
C LYS A 24 10.99 -7.30 -12.37
N LYS A 25 10.54 -6.17 -12.93
CA LYS A 25 10.09 -5.02 -12.17
C LYS A 25 8.84 -5.36 -11.36
N GLY A 26 8.72 -4.78 -10.17
CA GLY A 26 7.56 -4.92 -9.31
C GLY A 26 7.56 -3.88 -8.19
N LEU A 27 6.69 -4.07 -7.21
CA LEU A 27 6.52 -3.16 -6.08
C LEU A 27 6.82 -3.88 -4.77
N TYR A 28 7.71 -3.33 -3.96
CA TYR A 28 7.95 -3.78 -2.59
C TYR A 28 7.15 -2.91 -1.61
N SER A 29 6.29 -3.53 -0.80
CA SER A 29 5.60 -2.80 0.27
C SER A 29 6.57 -2.51 1.41
N HIS A 30 6.86 -1.23 1.66
CA HIS A 30 7.81 -0.80 2.68
C HIS A 30 7.13 -0.61 4.05
N ILE A 31 6.01 0.11 4.07
CA ILE A 31 5.21 0.37 5.28
C ILE A 31 3.75 0.57 4.88
N MET A 32 2.84 0.03 5.67
CA MET A 32 1.39 0.19 5.49
C MET A 32 0.72 0.54 6.82
N LEU A 33 -0.21 1.49 6.78
CA LEU A 33 -0.86 2.13 7.92
C LEU A 33 -2.37 2.02 7.72
N LEU A 34 -3.07 1.37 8.64
CA LEU A 34 -4.49 1.01 8.50
C LEU A 34 -5.27 1.13 9.82
N ASP A 35 -6.58 1.30 9.72
CA ASP A 35 -7.51 1.43 10.85
C ASP A 35 -8.30 0.15 11.18
N ASN A 36 -7.96 -1.01 10.59
CA ASN A 36 -8.72 -2.26 10.73
C ASN A 36 -7.88 -3.46 11.16
N LEU A 37 -8.19 -3.99 12.36
CA LEU A 37 -7.43 -5.09 12.96
C LEU A 37 -7.50 -6.41 12.16
N PRO A 38 -8.67 -6.91 11.70
CA PRO A 38 -8.73 -8.11 10.87
C PRO A 38 -7.82 -8.05 9.63
N SER A 39 -7.82 -6.93 8.92
CA SER A 39 -6.97 -6.68 7.74
C SER A 39 -5.48 -6.62 8.11
N ILE A 40 -5.14 -6.04 9.27
CA ILE A 40 -3.77 -5.99 9.78
C ILE A 40 -3.26 -7.41 10.12
N ALA A 41 -4.02 -8.16 10.92
CA ALA A 41 -3.62 -9.50 11.37
C ALA A 41 -3.46 -10.45 10.19
N ALA A 42 -4.50 -10.59 9.36
CA ALA A 42 -4.46 -11.45 8.18
C ALA A 42 -3.35 -11.02 7.20
N GLY A 43 -3.21 -9.72 6.96
CA GLY A 43 -2.17 -9.17 6.10
C GLY A 43 -0.76 -9.59 6.54
N ARG A 44 -0.47 -9.48 7.84
CA ARG A 44 0.83 -9.83 8.43
C ARG A 44 1.07 -11.34 8.45
N GLU A 45 0.07 -12.11 8.85
CA GLU A 45 0.23 -13.54 9.15
C GLU A 45 0.15 -14.42 7.91
N ILE A 46 -0.68 -14.07 6.92
CA ILE A 46 -0.85 -14.84 5.69
C ILE A 46 0.25 -14.44 4.69
N TRP A 47 0.28 -13.17 4.27
CA TRP A 47 1.17 -12.70 3.20
C TRP A 47 2.49 -12.11 3.70
N GLY A 48 2.50 -11.46 4.87
CA GLY A 48 3.66 -10.73 5.37
C GLY A 48 3.65 -9.22 5.06
N PHE A 49 2.47 -8.61 4.91
CA PHE A 49 2.39 -7.16 4.73
C PHE A 49 2.95 -6.41 5.95
N PRO A 50 3.72 -5.32 5.76
CA PRO A 50 4.32 -4.54 6.85
C PRO A 50 3.31 -3.57 7.49
N LYS A 51 2.16 -4.10 7.91
CA LYS A 51 1.03 -3.31 8.44
C LYS A 51 1.25 -2.89 9.89
N LYS A 52 0.90 -1.64 10.19
CA LYS A 52 0.72 -1.08 11.54
C LYS A 52 -0.64 -0.38 11.66
N TYR A 53 -1.13 -0.28 12.89
CA TYR A 53 -2.35 0.44 13.18
C TYR A 53 -2.14 1.96 13.12
N ALA A 54 -3.05 2.68 12.46
CA ALA A 54 -3.06 4.12 12.27
C ALA A 54 -4.47 4.59 11.84
N HIS A 55 -4.64 5.88 11.57
CA HIS A 55 -5.90 6.47 11.12
C HIS A 55 -5.72 7.20 9.78
N PRO A 56 -5.61 6.48 8.67
CA PRO A 56 -5.64 7.08 7.34
C PRO A 56 -7.07 7.50 6.96
N THR A 57 -7.19 8.61 6.23
CA THR A 57 -8.46 9.05 5.61
C THR A 57 -8.24 9.41 4.16
N LEU A 58 -9.30 9.29 3.36
CA LEU A 58 -9.35 9.79 1.99
C LEU A 58 -10.73 10.39 1.74
N THR A 59 -10.79 11.70 1.50
CA THR A 59 -12.05 12.45 1.37
C THR A 59 -11.96 13.49 0.27
N VAL A 60 -13.10 13.80 -0.34
CA VAL A 60 -13.21 14.97 -1.21
C VAL A 60 -13.50 16.18 -0.33
N ASP A 61 -12.53 17.08 -0.24
CA ASP A 61 -12.62 18.36 0.44
C ASP A 61 -12.81 19.46 -0.61
N SER A 62 -14.07 19.73 -0.96
CA SER A 62 -14.47 20.63 -2.05
C SER A 62 -13.85 20.26 -3.42
N ASP A 63 -12.85 21.01 -3.88
CA ASP A 63 -12.15 20.85 -5.17
C ASP A 63 -10.92 19.94 -5.09
N THR A 64 -10.60 19.46 -3.89
CA THR A 64 -9.38 18.72 -3.58
C THR A 64 -9.71 17.32 -3.07
N LEU A 65 -9.04 16.30 -3.60
CA LEU A 65 -8.95 14.99 -2.98
C LEU A 65 -7.88 15.04 -1.90
N LEU A 66 -8.30 14.95 -0.64
CA LEU A 66 -7.43 15.03 0.54
C LEU A 66 -7.24 13.64 1.15
N GLY A 67 -5.99 13.19 1.19
CA GLY A 67 -5.54 12.04 1.98
C GLY A 67 -4.80 12.52 3.22
N THR A 68 -5.13 11.97 4.39
CA THR A 68 -4.39 12.25 5.63
C THR A 68 -4.01 10.96 6.34
N VAL A 69 -2.93 10.97 7.12
CA VAL A 69 -2.57 9.85 7.97
C VAL A 69 -2.19 10.36 9.35
N LYS A 70 -2.93 9.93 10.37
CA LYS A 70 -2.54 10.10 11.77
C LYS A 70 -1.97 8.79 12.31
N TYR A 71 -0.79 8.86 12.92
CA TYR A 71 -0.30 7.79 13.79
C TYR A 71 -0.62 8.16 15.23
N ASN A 72 -1.62 7.49 15.80
CA ASN A 72 -2.27 7.93 17.04
C ASN A 72 -2.75 9.39 16.92
N SER A 73 -2.20 10.30 17.72
CA SER A 73 -2.61 11.71 17.77
C SER A 73 -1.79 12.63 16.86
N VAL A 74 -0.80 12.11 16.13
CA VAL A 74 0.15 12.91 15.34
C VAL A 74 -0.08 12.71 13.85
N ASP A 75 -0.23 13.80 13.11
CA ASP A 75 -0.25 13.78 11.65
C ASP A 75 1.14 13.42 11.11
N VAL A 76 1.20 12.42 10.24
CA VAL A 76 2.45 11.90 9.66
C VAL A 76 2.50 12.05 8.15
N ALA A 77 1.36 12.26 7.49
CA ALA A 77 1.31 12.59 6.06
C ALA A 77 0.03 13.35 5.68
N PHE A 78 0.18 14.28 4.72
CA PHE A 78 -0.92 14.88 3.96
C PHE A 78 -0.63 14.75 2.47
N GLY A 79 -1.58 14.21 1.72
CA GLY A 79 -1.54 14.16 0.26
C GLY A 79 -2.73 14.91 -0.32
N THR A 80 -2.50 15.75 -1.33
CA THR A 80 -3.56 16.53 -1.98
C THR A 80 -3.52 16.31 -3.48
N MET A 81 -4.68 16.23 -4.12
CA MET A 81 -4.79 16.18 -5.57
C MET A 81 -5.99 17.01 -6.05
N GLY A 82 -5.83 17.75 -7.14
CA GLY A 82 -6.96 18.39 -7.82
C GLY A 82 -8.00 17.35 -8.28
N TYR A 83 -9.27 17.55 -7.94
CA TYR A 83 -10.26 16.49 -8.08
C TYR A 83 -10.63 16.21 -9.56
N LYS A 84 -10.14 15.07 -10.08
CA LYS A 84 -10.53 14.47 -11.37
C LYS A 84 -10.33 15.36 -12.60
N TYR A 85 -9.18 16.05 -12.68
CA TYR A 85 -8.88 17.00 -13.74
C TYR A 85 -8.78 16.36 -15.13
N GLN A 86 -8.08 15.22 -15.25
CA GLN A 86 -7.89 14.53 -16.52
C GLN A 86 -8.18 13.04 -16.37
N GLU A 87 -9.02 12.50 -17.24
CA GLU A 87 -9.28 11.04 -17.31
C GLU A 87 -8.07 10.28 -17.84
N LEU A 88 -7.88 9.07 -17.31
CA LEU A 88 -6.86 8.12 -17.74
C LEU A 88 -7.51 6.92 -18.44
N ASP A 89 -6.73 6.24 -19.27
CA ASP A 89 -7.13 4.98 -19.88
C ASP A 89 -7.28 3.89 -18.81
N LYS A 90 -8.52 3.41 -18.63
CA LYS A 90 -8.87 2.37 -17.67
C LYS A 90 -8.22 1.02 -18.00
N ASP A 91 -8.06 0.71 -19.28
CA ASP A 91 -7.46 -0.55 -19.72
C ASP A 91 -5.95 -0.55 -19.46
N ALA A 92 -5.30 0.62 -19.62
CA ALA A 92 -3.91 0.79 -19.22
C ALA A 92 -3.70 0.62 -17.70
N ILE A 93 -4.58 1.20 -16.87
CA ILE A 93 -4.54 1.03 -15.41
C ILE A 93 -4.76 -0.44 -15.02
N LYS A 94 -5.77 -1.09 -15.62
CA LYS A 94 -6.05 -2.51 -15.39
C LYS A 94 -4.82 -3.36 -15.71
N LYS A 95 -4.25 -3.19 -16.91
CA LYS A 95 -3.08 -3.93 -17.37
C LYS A 95 -1.89 -3.74 -16.42
N ALA A 96 -1.63 -2.51 -15.99
CA ALA A 96 -0.55 -2.23 -15.03
C ALA A 96 -0.75 -2.97 -13.70
N LEU A 97 -1.98 -3.02 -13.17
CA LEU A 97 -2.30 -3.74 -11.94
C LEU A 97 -2.17 -5.27 -12.09
N GLU A 98 -2.56 -5.82 -13.25
CA GLU A 98 -2.48 -7.26 -13.53
C GLU A 98 -1.04 -7.74 -13.74
N GLU A 99 -0.22 -6.94 -14.44
CA GLU A 99 1.15 -7.33 -14.84
C GLU A 99 2.20 -7.06 -13.75
N THR A 100 1.95 -6.13 -12.82
CA THR A 100 2.94 -5.72 -11.81
C THR A 100 2.93 -6.68 -10.61
N PRO A 101 4.00 -7.47 -10.40
CA PRO A 101 4.12 -8.28 -9.20
C PRO A 101 4.36 -7.41 -7.96
N ASN A 102 3.81 -7.84 -6.83
CA ASN A 102 4.02 -7.21 -5.53
C ASN A 102 4.85 -8.14 -4.65
N PHE A 103 5.81 -7.57 -3.93
CA PHE A 103 6.77 -8.28 -3.10
C PHE A 103 6.66 -7.84 -1.64
N LEU A 104 6.73 -8.81 -0.74
CA LEU A 104 6.64 -8.62 0.71
C LEU A 104 7.75 -9.41 1.39
N LEU A 105 8.35 -8.83 2.43
CA LEU A 105 9.25 -9.57 3.30
C LEU A 105 8.45 -10.08 4.51
N LYS A 106 8.04 -11.35 4.47
CA LYS A 106 7.34 -12.01 5.56
C LYS A 106 8.32 -12.43 6.63
N THR A 107 8.23 -11.77 7.79
CA THR A 107 9.06 -12.10 8.96
C THR A 107 8.19 -12.45 10.17
N ILE A 108 8.41 -13.63 10.77
CA ILE A 108 7.79 -14.04 12.04
C ILE A 108 8.90 -14.45 13.02
N PRO A 109 9.04 -13.76 14.17
CA PRO A 109 10.04 -14.12 15.17
C PRO A 109 9.71 -15.47 15.81
N HIS A 110 10.74 -16.19 16.24
CA HIS A 110 10.58 -17.37 17.06
C HIS A 110 10.19 -16.97 18.50
N VAL A 111 9.51 -17.85 19.22
CA VAL A 111 9.03 -17.61 20.59
C VAL A 111 10.16 -17.36 21.60
N ASN A 112 11.39 -17.76 21.28
CA ASN A 112 12.56 -17.52 22.13
C ASN A 112 13.11 -16.08 22.04
N GLY A 113 12.58 -15.25 21.14
CA GLY A 113 12.96 -13.84 20.98
C GLY A 113 14.37 -13.60 20.42
N ARG A 114 15.06 -14.65 19.96
CA ARG A 114 16.41 -14.58 19.38
C ARG A 114 16.45 -15.05 17.94
N ASP A 115 15.74 -16.13 17.64
CA ASP A 115 15.70 -16.72 16.32
C ASP A 115 14.50 -16.22 15.52
N VAL A 116 14.53 -16.46 14.21
CA VAL A 116 13.44 -16.13 13.29
C VAL A 116 12.84 -17.44 12.78
N SER A 117 11.52 -17.61 12.91
CA SER A 117 10.82 -18.81 12.43
C SER A 117 10.47 -18.75 10.95
N ILE A 118 10.19 -17.54 10.45
CA ILE A 118 9.88 -17.30 9.04
C ILE A 118 10.63 -16.05 8.60
N CYS A 119 11.42 -16.15 7.54
CA CYS A 119 12.01 -15.01 6.83
C CYS A 119 11.97 -15.31 5.32
N GLN A 120 10.93 -14.82 4.65
CA GLN A 120 10.62 -15.21 3.27
C GLN A 120 10.26 -13.99 2.43
N LEU A 121 10.78 -13.94 1.20
CA LEU A 121 10.26 -13.04 0.17
C LEU A 121 9.02 -13.69 -0.45
N VAL A 122 7.88 -13.02 -0.31
CA VAL A 122 6.59 -13.46 -0.84
C VAL A 122 6.24 -12.57 -2.03
N LYS A 123 5.81 -13.20 -3.12
CA LYS A 123 5.28 -12.53 -4.31
C LYS A 123 3.78 -12.76 -4.41
N TYR A 124 3.00 -11.74 -4.73
CA TYR A 124 1.56 -11.88 -4.97
C TYR A 124 1.09 -10.92 -6.08
N HIS A 125 -0.12 -11.16 -6.57
CA HIS A 125 -0.79 -10.32 -7.58
C HIS A 125 -2.22 -10.01 -7.14
N VAL A 126 -2.71 -8.85 -7.56
CA VAL A 126 -4.15 -8.56 -7.57
C VAL A 126 -4.76 -9.22 -8.81
N LYS A 127 -6.01 -9.68 -8.70
CA LYS A 127 -6.72 -10.44 -9.73
C LYS A 127 -8.15 -9.92 -9.88
N ASP A 128 -8.86 -10.38 -10.90
CA ASP A 128 -10.27 -10.09 -11.16
C ASP A 128 -10.57 -8.57 -11.16
N ILE A 129 -9.74 -7.83 -11.90
CA ILE A 129 -9.71 -6.37 -11.82
C ILE A 129 -10.77 -5.73 -12.72
N THR A 130 -11.61 -4.89 -12.12
CA THR A 130 -12.55 -4.03 -12.85
C THR A 130 -12.33 -2.57 -12.46
N VAL A 131 -11.74 -1.79 -13.36
CA VAL A 131 -11.52 -0.35 -13.15
C VAL A 131 -12.81 0.42 -13.47
N LYS A 132 -13.35 1.11 -12.46
CA LYS A 132 -14.59 1.91 -12.55
C LYS A 132 -14.34 3.31 -13.07
N GLY A 133 -13.18 3.89 -12.73
CA GLY A 133 -12.73 5.18 -13.23
C GLY A 133 -11.31 5.47 -12.78
N ALA A 134 -10.60 6.30 -13.55
CA ALA A 134 -9.21 6.67 -13.31
C ALA A 134 -8.95 8.10 -13.80
N TRP A 135 -8.22 8.87 -13.00
CA TRP A 135 -7.93 10.28 -13.23
C TRP A 135 -6.52 10.65 -12.76
N THR A 136 -6.00 11.75 -13.30
CA THR A 136 -4.79 12.43 -12.84
C THR A 136 -5.06 13.94 -12.71
N GLY A 137 -4.12 14.65 -12.11
CA GLY A 137 -4.19 16.09 -11.85
C GLY A 137 -2.98 16.59 -11.06
N PRO A 138 -2.89 17.91 -10.79
CA PRO A 138 -1.89 18.46 -9.88
C PRO A 138 -1.94 17.75 -8.52
N VAL A 139 -0.78 17.38 -7.99
CA VAL A 139 -0.65 16.58 -6.76
C VAL A 139 0.51 17.11 -5.91
N ASP A 140 0.35 17.03 -4.59
CA ASP A 140 1.38 17.36 -3.62
C ASP A 140 1.35 16.36 -2.44
N LEU A 141 2.49 16.19 -1.77
CA LEU A 141 2.66 15.26 -0.66
C LEU A 141 3.62 15.83 0.39
N GLN A 142 3.09 16.04 1.59
CA GLN A 142 3.88 16.36 2.77
C GLN A 142 3.98 15.13 3.68
N VAL A 143 5.19 14.81 4.13
CA VAL A 143 5.46 13.80 5.17
C VAL A 143 6.09 14.46 6.39
N PHE A 144 5.74 14.01 7.59
CA PHE A 144 6.28 14.53 8.84
C PHE A 144 7.10 13.48 9.59
N ASN A 145 8.02 13.97 10.42
CA ASN A 145 8.87 13.10 11.22
C ASN A 145 8.04 12.39 12.30
N HIS A 146 8.17 11.07 12.37
CA HIS A 146 7.57 10.27 13.43
C HIS A 146 8.41 9.02 13.69
N VAL A 147 8.81 8.82 14.94
CA VAL A 147 9.74 7.74 15.35
C VAL A 147 9.20 6.33 15.08
N GLN A 148 7.87 6.15 15.11
CA GLN A 148 7.23 4.85 14.88
C GLN A 148 6.49 4.75 13.54
N ALA A 149 6.42 5.82 12.77
CA ALA A 149 5.72 5.86 11.48
C ALA A 149 6.62 6.61 10.50
N ALA A 150 7.78 6.02 10.26
CA ALA A 150 8.93 6.72 9.71
C ALA A 150 8.85 6.93 8.18
N LEU A 151 7.71 7.39 7.66
CA LEU A 151 7.51 7.73 6.24
C LEU A 151 8.60 8.70 5.75
N HIS A 152 8.98 9.66 6.60
CA HIS A 152 10.01 10.67 6.35
C HIS A 152 11.43 10.14 6.10
N HIS A 153 11.73 8.87 6.40
CA HIS A 153 13.04 8.29 6.05
C HIS A 153 13.25 8.22 4.52
N LEU A 154 12.17 8.29 3.74
CA LEU A 154 12.18 8.51 2.30
C LEU A 154 11.58 9.90 2.03
N PRO A 155 12.40 10.97 2.10
CA PRO A 155 11.90 12.34 1.95
C PRO A 155 11.39 12.58 0.53
N VAL A 156 10.34 13.38 0.41
CA VAL A 156 9.80 13.83 -0.88
C VAL A 156 10.73 14.92 -1.43
N LEU A 157 11.41 14.62 -2.54
CA LEU A 157 12.26 15.59 -3.25
C LEU A 157 11.50 16.26 -4.40
N GLU A 158 10.73 15.47 -5.13
CA GLU A 158 9.93 15.92 -6.27
C GLU A 158 8.73 14.98 -6.44
N ILE A 159 7.59 15.54 -6.82
CA ILE A 159 6.42 14.76 -7.21
C ILE A 159 6.49 14.45 -8.71
N VAL A 160 6.72 13.18 -9.04
CA VAL A 160 6.84 12.76 -10.45
C VAL A 160 5.47 12.59 -11.10
N LYS A 161 4.51 11.96 -10.41
CA LYS A 161 3.15 11.65 -10.90
C LYS A 161 2.17 11.50 -9.74
N GLY A 162 0.88 11.68 -10.03
CA GLY A 162 -0.23 11.35 -9.13
C GLY A 162 -1.41 10.77 -9.91
N PHE A 163 -2.06 9.75 -9.35
CA PHE A 163 -3.24 9.12 -9.93
C PHE A 163 -4.31 8.87 -8.86
N HIS A 164 -5.57 8.97 -9.26
CA HIS A 164 -6.73 8.55 -8.47
C HIS A 164 -7.56 7.60 -9.32
N PHE A 165 -7.81 6.39 -8.83
CA PHE A 165 -8.70 5.44 -9.49
C PHE A 165 -9.55 4.67 -8.50
N ILE A 166 -10.64 4.11 -9.01
CA ILE A 166 -11.57 3.26 -8.25
C ILE A 166 -11.65 1.93 -9.01
N ALA A 167 -11.46 0.83 -8.31
CA ALA A 167 -11.52 -0.51 -8.90
C ALA A 167 -12.09 -1.53 -7.92
N ASP A 168 -12.73 -2.56 -8.47
CA ASP A 168 -12.96 -3.81 -7.77
C ASP A 168 -11.79 -4.75 -8.06
N VAL A 169 -11.30 -5.44 -7.03
CA VAL A 169 -10.14 -6.32 -7.10
C VAL A 169 -10.31 -7.51 -6.15
N THR A 170 -9.75 -8.64 -6.53
CA THR A 170 -9.46 -9.78 -5.65
C THR A 170 -8.01 -9.72 -5.22
N LEU A 171 -7.74 -9.76 -3.91
CA LEU A 171 -6.39 -9.95 -3.41
C LEU A 171 -6.01 -11.44 -3.51
N GLY A 172 -5.06 -11.77 -4.40
CA GLY A 172 -4.59 -13.14 -4.54
C GLY A 172 -3.73 -13.61 -3.35
N PHE A 173 -3.74 -14.91 -3.06
CA PHE A 173 -2.72 -15.51 -2.19
C PHE A 173 -1.32 -15.38 -2.80
N GLY A 174 -0.30 -15.41 -1.93
CA GLY A 174 1.10 -15.28 -2.33
C GLY A 174 1.81 -16.61 -2.54
N GLU A 175 2.98 -16.54 -3.16
CA GLU A 175 3.95 -17.62 -3.27
C GLU A 175 5.30 -17.19 -2.68
N VAL A 176 6.02 -18.12 -2.05
CA VAL A 176 7.38 -17.87 -1.56
C VAL A 176 8.33 -17.95 -2.74
N VAL A 177 9.01 -16.84 -3.05
CA VAL A 177 9.98 -16.76 -4.15
C VAL A 177 11.42 -16.80 -3.67
N PHE A 178 11.66 -16.53 -2.38
CA PHE A 178 12.97 -16.70 -1.76
C PHE A 178 12.80 -16.98 -0.26
N ASP A 179 13.57 -17.93 0.29
CA ASP A 179 13.55 -18.30 1.70
C ASP A 179 14.92 -18.05 2.31
N TYR A 180 15.03 -17.07 3.21
CA TYR A 180 16.30 -16.61 3.77
C TYR A 180 16.86 -17.54 4.86
N LEU A 181 16.08 -18.55 5.28
CA LEU A 181 16.49 -19.51 6.32
C LEU A 181 16.92 -20.87 5.73
N LYS A 182 17.06 -20.96 4.41
CA LYS A 182 17.51 -22.15 3.69
C LYS A 182 18.87 -21.96 3.03
#